data_AF-A0A957ER60-F1
#
_entry.id   AF-A0A957ER60-F1
#
_cell.length_a   1.000
_cell.length_b   1.000
_cell.length_c   1.000
_cell.angle_alpha   90.00
_cell.angle_beta   90.00
_cell.angle_gamma   90.00
#
_symmetry.space_group_name_H-M   'P 1'
#
loop_
_entity.id
_entity.type
_entity.pdbx_description
1 polymer ?
#
loop_
_entity_poly.entity_id
_entity_poly.type
_entity_poly.pdbx_seq_one_letter_code
_entity_poly.pdbx_strand_id
1 'polypeptide(L)'
;LSAVSPELLHNDLTQIEQSAEHQLRLINDLLDLSRAEINALDLYPMMLDPYSLISDAFSSMAKDAVSGVTWRLQLPQNLPIVKVDPVRLRQILLNLLSNAARFTPVGEIALGAEAVDARLHIWVADTGVGIPAEVVDHIYEPFVTYETAVQPATGIGLGLSITRHLVALHNGFLAVESTPGAGSTFHVYLPLPDGESSLTAAPLPGGAVVWLVSRSDSPSQEIVQFSLRQQLTLQHLHPQASWEALLAVSLPAAVIWDMAATDSEDWQLMRRLHNHPQLHQIPFVLYQHETATETAGLTSLVVKPASTQALWAAIRPTVPEAKTGSVLIVDDDARARRLTQEAVRKGLPDYTLRTAVNGAEGLAAMLDEPPDLVILDLMMPEMDGFEVLERMRLDERTRLVPVVILSGRQLSLADIRRLERYTAVTLRSKDVFTQDEIATSVHQALFGDDALPPQTSALAKQAVAYLHQNYTRPLTRQEIADDLGMSEDYFSRTFNKELGISPWDYLNRYRVAQAKSLLQTTSDSVQKIAHRVGFTDPAYFSRVFRKIVG
;
A
#
# COMPACT_ATOMS: atom_id res chain seq x y z
N LEU A 1 32.30 -22.03 -38.78
CA LEU A 1 31.30 -21.50 -37.83
C LEU A 1 31.30 -19.99 -38.00
N SER A 2 30.37 -19.48 -38.80
CA SER A 2 30.15 -18.05 -39.01
C SER A 2 29.87 -17.39 -37.66
N ALA A 3 30.63 -16.33 -37.34
CA ALA A 3 30.47 -15.57 -36.11
C ALA A 3 29.06 -14.97 -36.06
N VAL A 4 28.26 -15.39 -35.08
CA VAL A 4 26.95 -14.82 -34.80
C VAL A 4 27.16 -13.36 -34.39
N SER A 5 26.50 -12.42 -35.07
CA SER A 5 26.64 -11.00 -34.76
C SER A 5 26.06 -10.71 -33.37
N PRO A 6 26.66 -9.78 -32.59
CA PRO A 6 26.14 -9.36 -31.29
C PRO A 6 24.67 -8.90 -31.31
N GLU A 7 24.24 -8.35 -32.45
CA GLU A 7 22.85 -7.93 -32.69
C GLU A 7 21.88 -9.12 -32.74
N LEU A 8 22.28 -10.26 -33.33
CA LEU A 8 21.47 -11.48 -33.32
C LEU A 8 21.32 -12.05 -31.90
N LEU A 9 22.41 -12.06 -31.12
CA LEU A 9 22.41 -12.49 -29.73
C LEU A 9 21.54 -11.61 -28.83
N HIS A 10 21.54 -10.30 -29.04
CA HIS A 10 20.67 -9.39 -28.29
C HIS A 10 19.20 -9.62 -28.65
N ASN A 11 18.90 -9.81 -29.94
CA ASN A 11 17.53 -10.10 -30.38
C ASN A 11 17.02 -11.46 -29.85
N ASP A 12 17.88 -12.48 -29.83
CA ASP A 12 17.59 -13.79 -29.25
C ASP A 12 17.32 -13.68 -27.73
N LEU A 13 18.12 -12.89 -27.00
CA LEU A 13 17.92 -12.66 -25.55
C LEU A 13 16.60 -11.93 -25.28
N THR A 14 16.27 -10.89 -26.05
CA THR A 14 14.99 -10.18 -25.95
C THR A 14 13.82 -11.11 -26.27
N GLN A 15 13.97 -12.00 -27.26
CA GLN A 15 12.95 -12.97 -27.61
C GLN A 15 12.76 -14.04 -26.52
N ILE A 16 13.85 -14.49 -25.88
CA ILE A 16 13.81 -15.40 -24.73
C ILE A 16 13.13 -14.75 -23.53
N GLU A 17 13.47 -13.50 -23.22
CA GLU A 17 12.87 -12.71 -22.14
C GLU A 17 11.36 -12.53 -22.35
N GLN A 18 10.95 -12.06 -23.54
CA GLN A 18 9.54 -11.94 -23.90
C GLN A 18 8.78 -13.28 -23.83
N SER A 19 9.45 -14.38 -24.22
CA SER A 19 8.88 -15.73 -24.13
C SER A 19 8.72 -16.19 -22.67
N ALA A 20 9.69 -15.89 -21.80
CA ALA A 20 9.65 -16.22 -20.38
C ALA A 20 8.57 -15.42 -19.64
N GLU A 21 8.47 -14.11 -19.90
CA GLU A 21 7.39 -13.26 -19.38
C GLU A 21 6.02 -13.70 -19.86
N HIS A 22 5.92 -14.11 -21.12
CA HIS A 22 4.69 -14.71 -21.66
C HIS A 22 4.34 -16.00 -20.90
N GLN A 23 5.27 -16.94 -20.72
CA GLN A 23 5.02 -18.17 -19.96
C GLN A 23 4.62 -17.92 -18.50
N LEU A 24 5.25 -16.95 -17.83
CA LEU A 24 4.90 -16.57 -16.46
C LEU A 24 3.47 -16.02 -16.36
N ARG A 25 3.04 -15.19 -17.32
CA ARG A 25 1.64 -14.73 -17.39
C ARG A 25 0.68 -15.90 -17.54
N LEU A 26 0.99 -16.86 -18.41
CA LEU A 26 0.14 -18.04 -18.63
C LEU A 26 0.02 -18.92 -17.39
N ILE A 27 1.11 -19.11 -16.64
CA ILE A 27 1.09 -19.85 -15.36
C ILE A 27 0.23 -19.10 -14.34
N ASN A 28 0.39 -17.78 -14.22
CA ASN A 28 -0.41 -16.97 -13.30
C ASN A 28 -1.90 -16.97 -13.67
N ASP A 29 -2.24 -16.89 -14.95
CA ASP A 29 -3.63 -16.97 -15.43
C ASP A 29 -4.26 -18.34 -15.12
N LEU A 30 -3.50 -19.43 -15.27
CA LEU A 30 -3.96 -20.77 -14.95
C LEU A 30 -4.12 -20.97 -13.43
N LEU A 31 -3.26 -20.35 -12.63
CA LEU A 31 -3.39 -20.34 -11.17
C LEU A 31 -4.58 -19.49 -10.70
N ASP A 32 -4.80 -18.32 -11.31
CA ASP A 32 -5.95 -17.47 -11.03
C ASP A 32 -7.26 -18.19 -11.43
N LEU A 33 -7.30 -18.87 -12.57
CA LEU A 33 -8.45 -19.71 -12.96
C LEU A 33 -8.69 -20.85 -11.97
N SER A 34 -7.65 -21.62 -11.62
CA SER A 34 -7.75 -22.72 -10.66
C SER A 34 -8.25 -22.24 -9.30
N ARG A 35 -7.83 -21.05 -8.86
CA ARG A 35 -8.30 -20.40 -7.62
C ARG A 35 -9.74 -19.91 -7.74
N ALA A 36 -10.12 -19.37 -8.89
CA ALA A 36 -11.49 -18.95 -9.18
C ALA A 36 -12.48 -20.13 -9.14
N GLU A 37 -12.13 -21.28 -9.71
CA GLU A 37 -12.98 -22.49 -9.74
C GLU A 37 -13.25 -23.08 -8.34
N ILE A 38 -12.30 -22.90 -7.41
CA ILE A 38 -12.43 -23.37 -6.02
C ILE A 38 -12.91 -22.26 -5.05
N ASN A 39 -13.33 -21.11 -5.56
CA ASN A 39 -13.71 -19.93 -4.75
C ASN A 39 -12.61 -19.46 -3.77
N ALA A 40 -11.33 -19.65 -4.12
CA ALA A 40 -10.17 -19.22 -3.32
C ALA A 40 -9.49 -17.96 -3.88
N LEU A 41 -10.18 -17.24 -4.78
CA LEU A 41 -9.72 -15.97 -5.33
C LEU A 41 -10.36 -14.82 -4.55
N ASP A 42 -9.64 -14.29 -3.56
CA ASP A 42 -10.11 -13.18 -2.74
C ASP A 42 -9.81 -11.82 -3.37
N LEU A 43 -10.73 -10.86 -3.20
CA LEU A 43 -10.49 -9.45 -3.47
C LEU A 43 -10.10 -8.72 -2.19
N TYR A 44 -9.24 -7.70 -2.34
CA TYR A 44 -8.87 -6.79 -1.27
C TYR A 44 -9.33 -5.37 -1.64
N PRO A 45 -10.65 -5.09 -1.62
CA PRO A 45 -11.18 -3.85 -2.14
C PRO A 45 -10.86 -2.66 -1.21
N MET A 46 -10.40 -1.56 -1.80
CA MET A 46 -10.11 -0.31 -1.11
C MET A 46 -10.81 0.87 -1.80
N MET A 47 -11.06 1.93 -1.04
CA MET A 47 -11.58 3.18 -1.59
C MET A 47 -10.46 3.91 -2.34
N LEU A 48 -10.62 4.12 -3.64
CA LEU A 48 -9.63 4.83 -4.46
C LEU A 48 -10.30 5.68 -5.55
N ASP A 49 -9.60 6.73 -5.95
CA ASP A 49 -9.94 7.50 -7.15
C ASP A 49 -9.48 6.69 -8.39
N PRO A 50 -10.42 6.23 -9.23
CA PRO A 50 -10.10 5.36 -10.35
C PRO A 50 -9.34 6.09 -11.47
N TYR A 51 -9.33 7.43 -11.49
CA TYR A 51 -8.75 8.22 -12.58
C TYR A 51 -7.28 7.84 -12.85
N SER A 52 -6.45 7.87 -11.79
CA SER A 52 -5.02 7.57 -11.89
C SER A 52 -4.75 6.16 -12.41
N LEU A 53 -5.47 5.17 -11.87
CA LEU A 53 -5.32 3.77 -12.22
C LEU A 53 -5.72 3.48 -13.67
N ILE A 54 -6.84 4.06 -14.13
CA ILE A 54 -7.33 3.90 -15.51
C ILE A 54 -6.36 4.58 -16.49
N SER A 55 -5.92 5.80 -16.18
CA SER A 55 -4.95 6.55 -16.98
C SER A 55 -3.59 5.83 -17.08
N ASP A 56 -3.12 5.23 -15.98
CA ASP A 56 -1.85 4.48 -15.95
C ASP A 56 -1.94 3.19 -16.78
N ALA A 57 -3.05 2.44 -16.66
CA ALA A 57 -3.27 1.23 -17.43
C ALA A 57 -3.31 1.54 -18.94
N PHE A 58 -4.00 2.61 -19.32
CA PHE A 58 -4.04 3.10 -20.70
C PHE A 58 -2.65 3.48 -21.22
N SER A 59 -1.94 4.33 -20.46
CA SER A 59 -0.63 4.85 -20.84
C SER A 59 0.41 3.75 -20.98
N SER A 60 0.29 2.69 -20.17
CA SER A 60 1.17 1.51 -20.26
C SER A 60 1.00 0.80 -21.61
N MET A 61 -0.24 0.64 -22.10
CA MET A 61 -0.49 -0.08 -23.35
C MET A 61 -0.28 0.80 -24.58
N ALA A 62 -0.64 2.08 -24.50
CA ALA A 62 -0.49 3.03 -25.60
C ALA A 62 0.98 3.31 -25.96
N LYS A 63 1.91 3.21 -25.00
CA LYS A 63 3.36 3.40 -25.22
C LYS A 63 3.99 2.28 -26.06
N ASP A 64 3.49 1.05 -25.91
CA ASP A 64 4.02 -0.14 -26.57
C ASP A 64 3.26 -0.47 -27.87
N ALA A 65 2.39 0.45 -28.33
CA ALA A 65 1.49 0.22 -29.44
C ALA A 65 2.19 0.25 -30.82
N VAL A 66 1.74 -0.64 -31.70
CA VAL A 66 2.19 -0.78 -33.09
C VAL A 66 1.75 0.44 -33.92
N SER A 67 2.55 0.85 -34.92
CA SER A 67 2.20 1.96 -35.80
C SER A 67 0.95 1.64 -36.64
N GLY A 68 -0.11 2.44 -36.48
CA GLY A 68 -1.37 2.29 -37.23
C GLY A 68 -2.67 2.43 -36.41
N VAL A 69 -2.58 2.46 -35.08
CA VAL A 69 -3.72 2.58 -34.17
C VAL A 69 -3.67 3.89 -33.38
N THR A 70 -4.79 4.62 -33.37
CA THR A 70 -4.95 5.84 -32.56
C THR A 70 -5.52 5.48 -31.20
N TRP A 71 -4.87 5.91 -30.13
CA TRP A 71 -5.31 5.66 -28.76
C TRP A 71 -5.97 6.91 -28.19
N ARG A 72 -7.21 6.81 -27.71
CA ARG A 72 -7.94 7.92 -27.07
C ARG A 72 -8.36 7.60 -25.64
N LEU A 73 -8.14 8.55 -24.72
CA LEU A 73 -8.58 8.48 -23.33
C LEU A 73 -9.73 9.46 -23.10
N GLN A 74 -10.86 8.96 -22.62
CA GLN A 74 -12.09 9.71 -22.38
C GLN A 74 -12.47 9.62 -20.89
N LEU A 75 -11.81 10.44 -20.07
CA LEU A 75 -12.10 10.51 -18.63
C LEU A 75 -12.61 11.91 -18.26
N PRO A 76 -13.70 12.02 -17.49
CA PRO A 76 -14.11 13.29 -16.92
C PRO A 76 -13.09 13.76 -15.87
N GLN A 77 -13.05 15.06 -15.60
CA GLN A 77 -12.09 15.65 -14.65
C GLN A 77 -12.23 15.06 -13.24
N ASN A 78 -13.46 14.68 -12.84
CA ASN A 78 -13.76 14.10 -11.54
C ASN A 78 -14.57 12.81 -11.72
N LEU A 79 -13.98 11.67 -11.35
CA LEU A 79 -14.69 10.40 -11.20
C LEU A 79 -15.02 10.16 -9.71
N PRO A 80 -16.15 9.51 -9.39
CA PRO A 80 -16.47 9.16 -8.02
C PRO A 80 -15.49 8.13 -7.47
N ILE A 81 -15.25 8.19 -6.16
CA ILE A 81 -14.46 7.19 -5.45
C ILE A 81 -15.18 5.84 -5.52
N VAL A 82 -14.41 4.79 -5.81
CA VAL A 82 -14.93 3.42 -5.90
C VAL A 82 -14.26 2.50 -4.90
N LYS A 83 -15.00 1.49 -4.45
CA LYS A 83 -14.49 0.43 -3.56
C LYS A 83 -14.07 -0.78 -4.39
N VAL A 84 -12.80 -0.84 -4.79
CA VAL A 84 -12.28 -1.86 -5.73
C VAL A 84 -10.91 -2.35 -5.31
N ASP A 85 -10.54 -3.57 -5.73
CA ASP A 85 -9.17 -4.06 -5.61
C ASP A 85 -8.34 -3.48 -6.76
N PRO A 86 -7.33 -2.62 -6.50
CA PRO A 86 -6.58 -1.93 -7.55
C PRO A 86 -5.77 -2.89 -8.43
N VAL A 87 -5.27 -3.99 -7.87
CA VAL A 87 -4.46 -4.96 -8.62
C VAL A 87 -5.37 -5.69 -9.60
N ARG A 88 -6.54 -6.13 -9.13
CA ARG A 88 -7.51 -6.86 -9.96
C ARG A 88 -8.22 -5.97 -10.96
N LEU A 89 -8.53 -4.72 -10.61
CA LEU A 89 -9.07 -3.74 -11.55
C LEU A 89 -8.06 -3.44 -12.66
N ARG A 90 -6.77 -3.24 -12.32
CA ARG A 90 -5.72 -3.06 -13.33
C ARG A 90 -5.60 -4.29 -14.24
N GLN A 91 -5.70 -5.50 -13.70
CA GLN A 91 -5.70 -6.75 -14.49
C GLN A 91 -6.87 -6.81 -15.48
N ILE A 92 -8.08 -6.45 -15.05
CA ILE A 92 -9.27 -6.33 -15.92
C ILE A 92 -8.97 -5.37 -17.09
N LEU A 93 -8.46 -4.17 -16.80
CA LEU A 93 -8.19 -3.15 -17.81
C LEU A 93 -7.12 -3.60 -18.80
N LEU A 94 -6.00 -4.16 -18.33
CA LEU A 94 -4.93 -4.66 -19.19
C LEU A 94 -5.39 -5.81 -20.08
N ASN A 95 -6.24 -6.70 -19.58
CA ASN A 95 -6.82 -7.78 -20.38
C ASN A 95 -7.71 -7.23 -21.50
N LEU A 96 -8.57 -6.24 -21.21
CA LEU A 96 -9.43 -5.63 -22.23
C LEU A 96 -8.64 -4.82 -23.26
N LEU A 97 -7.68 -3.99 -22.80
CA LEU A 97 -6.84 -3.16 -23.68
C LEU A 97 -5.92 -4.00 -24.57
N SER A 98 -5.34 -5.09 -24.04
CA SER A 98 -4.52 -5.99 -24.84
C SER A 98 -5.35 -6.77 -25.88
N ASN A 99 -6.59 -7.14 -25.56
CA ASN A 99 -7.51 -7.72 -26.54
C ASN A 99 -7.84 -6.71 -27.65
N ALA A 100 -8.17 -5.46 -27.29
CA ALA A 100 -8.43 -4.40 -28.27
C ALA A 100 -7.22 -4.16 -29.19
N ALA A 101 -6.01 -4.08 -28.62
CA ALA A 101 -4.77 -3.91 -29.37
C ALA A 101 -4.48 -5.10 -30.29
N ARG A 102 -4.73 -6.32 -29.82
CA ARG A 102 -4.50 -7.54 -30.60
C ARG A 102 -5.42 -7.61 -31.82
N PHE A 103 -6.69 -7.25 -31.68
CA PHE A 103 -7.70 -7.42 -32.74
C PHE A 103 -7.97 -6.16 -33.59
N THR A 104 -7.21 -5.09 -33.36
CA THR A 104 -7.28 -3.83 -34.11
C THR A 104 -5.94 -3.54 -34.77
N PRO A 105 -5.69 -4.06 -36.00
CA PRO A 105 -4.42 -3.80 -36.68
C PRO A 105 -4.29 -2.35 -37.18
N VAL A 106 -5.39 -1.71 -37.56
CA VAL A 106 -5.46 -0.31 -37.99
C VAL A 106 -6.79 0.27 -37.50
N GLY A 107 -6.78 1.49 -36.95
CA GLY A 107 -8.00 2.15 -36.51
C GLY A 107 -7.84 2.91 -35.19
N GLU A 108 -8.83 2.76 -34.30
CA GLU A 108 -8.89 3.47 -33.03
C GLU A 108 -9.20 2.53 -31.87
N ILE A 109 -8.55 2.78 -30.73
CA ILE A 109 -8.86 2.19 -29.43
C ILE A 109 -9.15 3.33 -28.46
N ALA A 110 -10.32 3.30 -27.83
CA ALA A 110 -10.74 4.28 -26.85
C ALA A 110 -10.99 3.60 -25.49
N LEU A 111 -10.44 4.19 -24.42
CA LEU A 111 -10.78 3.85 -23.04
C LEU A 111 -11.51 5.03 -22.42
N GLY A 112 -12.65 4.78 -21.81
CA GLY A 112 -13.36 5.79 -21.06
C GLY A 112 -13.99 5.28 -19.78
N ALA A 113 -14.36 6.22 -18.92
CA ALA A 113 -15.11 5.93 -17.72
C ALA A 113 -16.05 7.08 -17.36
N GLU A 114 -17.20 6.75 -16.79
CA GLU A 114 -18.21 7.70 -16.34
C GLU A 114 -18.99 7.14 -15.14
N ALA A 115 -19.69 8.02 -14.43
CA ALA A 115 -20.60 7.62 -13.37
C ALA A 115 -22.04 7.62 -13.90
N VAL A 116 -22.70 6.46 -13.91
CA VAL A 116 -24.08 6.28 -14.40
C VAL A 116 -24.84 5.38 -13.42
N ASP A 117 -26.05 5.80 -13.02
CA ASP A 117 -26.99 5.01 -12.21
C ASP A 117 -26.35 4.36 -10.95
N ALA A 118 -25.63 5.15 -10.16
CA ALA A 118 -24.90 4.70 -8.96
C ALA A 118 -23.84 3.61 -9.24
N ARG A 119 -23.31 3.55 -10.46
CA ARG A 119 -22.22 2.67 -10.87
C ARG A 119 -21.11 3.46 -11.57
N LEU A 120 -19.88 2.99 -11.41
CA LEU A 120 -18.79 3.36 -12.28
C LEU A 120 -18.89 2.49 -13.54
N HIS A 121 -19.14 3.14 -14.67
CA HIS A 121 -19.13 2.54 -15.99
C HIS A 121 -17.76 2.78 -16.62
N ILE A 122 -17.04 1.71 -16.96
CA ILE A 122 -15.77 1.76 -17.69
C ILE A 122 -15.97 1.03 -19.01
N TRP A 123 -15.56 1.63 -20.13
CA TRP A 123 -15.64 0.98 -21.43
C TRP A 123 -14.31 0.99 -22.18
N VAL A 124 -14.04 -0.09 -22.90
CA VAL A 124 -12.95 -0.21 -23.88
C VAL A 124 -13.58 -0.45 -25.24
N ALA A 125 -13.45 0.51 -26.15
CA ALA A 125 -13.95 0.44 -27.52
C ALA A 125 -12.79 0.28 -28.51
N ASP A 126 -12.98 -0.58 -29.49
CA ASP A 126 -12.04 -0.82 -30.58
C ASP A 126 -12.77 -0.81 -31.93
N THR A 127 -12.08 -0.41 -32.99
CA THR A 127 -12.59 -0.45 -34.38
C THR A 127 -12.05 -1.67 -35.15
N GLY A 128 -11.78 -2.76 -34.44
CA GLY A 128 -11.17 -3.96 -34.98
C GLY A 128 -12.13 -4.86 -35.77
N VAL A 129 -11.78 -6.13 -35.87
CA VAL A 129 -12.52 -7.13 -36.68
C VAL A 129 -13.95 -7.41 -36.18
N GLY A 130 -14.27 -7.06 -34.94
CA GLY A 130 -15.55 -7.37 -34.30
C GLY A 130 -15.76 -8.87 -34.01
N ILE A 131 -16.83 -9.19 -33.28
CA ILE A 131 -17.19 -10.52 -32.80
C ILE A 131 -18.55 -10.90 -33.40
N PRO A 132 -18.68 -12.06 -34.08
CA PRO A 132 -19.98 -12.52 -34.57
C PRO A 132 -20.94 -12.86 -33.45
N ALA A 133 -22.23 -12.54 -33.62
CA ALA A 133 -23.26 -12.73 -32.59
C ALA A 133 -23.37 -14.18 -32.08
N GLU A 134 -23.08 -15.17 -32.94
CA GLU A 134 -23.08 -16.60 -32.62
C GLU A 134 -22.01 -17.00 -31.59
N VAL A 135 -20.97 -16.19 -31.42
CA VAL A 135 -19.81 -16.50 -30.59
C VAL A 135 -19.79 -15.68 -29.31
N VAL A 136 -20.56 -14.58 -29.24
CA VAL A 136 -20.58 -13.61 -28.12
C VAL A 136 -20.82 -14.30 -26.78
N ASP A 137 -21.75 -15.25 -26.71
CA ASP A 137 -22.07 -15.93 -25.44
C ASP A 137 -20.95 -16.86 -24.97
N HIS A 138 -20.09 -17.32 -25.89
CA HIS A 138 -19.03 -18.29 -25.63
C HIS A 138 -17.66 -17.66 -25.38
N ILE A 139 -17.47 -16.36 -25.63
CA ILE A 139 -16.16 -15.68 -25.47
C ILE A 139 -15.63 -15.67 -24.02
N TYR A 140 -16.51 -15.92 -23.05
CA TYR A 140 -16.17 -15.95 -21.62
C TYR A 140 -15.88 -17.35 -21.09
N GLU A 141 -16.01 -18.39 -21.92
CA GLU A 141 -15.68 -19.76 -21.54
C GLU A 141 -14.16 -19.95 -21.51
N PRO A 142 -13.62 -20.63 -20.48
CA PRO A 142 -12.19 -20.90 -20.40
C PRO A 142 -11.71 -21.70 -21.62
N PHE A 143 -10.51 -21.38 -22.10
CA PHE A 143 -9.86 -22.06 -23.23
C PHE A 143 -10.53 -21.86 -24.60
N VAL A 144 -11.51 -20.97 -24.70
CA VAL A 144 -12.12 -20.62 -25.98
C VAL A 144 -11.31 -19.53 -26.67
N THR A 145 -10.86 -19.82 -27.90
CA THR A 145 -10.17 -18.88 -28.79
C THR A 145 -10.83 -18.89 -30.15
N TYR A 146 -11.00 -17.71 -30.75
CA TYR A 146 -11.60 -17.57 -32.07
C TYR A 146 -10.54 -17.23 -33.12
N GLU A 147 -10.45 -18.04 -34.17
CA GLU A 147 -9.59 -17.77 -35.33
C GLU A 147 -10.32 -16.83 -36.30
N THR A 148 -9.65 -15.74 -36.70
CA THR A 148 -10.16 -14.87 -37.75
C THR A 148 -9.27 -14.97 -38.98
N ALA A 149 -9.82 -14.66 -40.16
CA ALA A 149 -9.09 -14.68 -41.43
C ALA A 149 -7.85 -13.74 -41.45
N VAL A 150 -7.74 -12.84 -40.48
CA VAL A 150 -6.71 -11.80 -40.36
C VAL A 150 -5.61 -12.18 -39.37
N GLN A 151 -5.86 -13.05 -38.39
CA GLN A 151 -4.87 -13.43 -37.37
C GLN A 151 -5.14 -14.83 -36.77
N PRO A 152 -4.11 -15.71 -36.65
CA PRO A 152 -4.24 -17.01 -36.00
C PRO A 152 -4.51 -16.88 -34.49
N ALA A 153 -5.18 -17.89 -33.91
CA ALA A 153 -5.47 -17.96 -32.48
C ALA A 153 -4.16 -17.92 -31.66
N THR A 154 -3.83 -16.74 -31.13
CA THR A 154 -2.63 -16.52 -30.32
C THR A 154 -3.05 -16.02 -28.93
N GLY A 155 -3.12 -16.97 -28.00
CA GLY A 155 -3.54 -16.80 -26.60
C GLY A 155 -4.21 -18.08 -26.06
N ILE A 156 -4.22 -18.30 -24.74
CA ILE A 156 -4.83 -19.51 -24.13
C ILE A 156 -6.35 -19.39 -23.95
N GLY A 157 -6.96 -18.23 -24.22
CA GLY A 157 -8.41 -18.04 -24.07
C GLY A 157 -8.87 -17.88 -22.61
N LEU A 158 -7.97 -17.51 -21.69
CA LEU A 158 -8.29 -17.33 -20.27
C LEU A 158 -8.65 -15.89 -19.88
N GLY A 159 -8.14 -14.89 -20.60
CA GLY A 159 -8.23 -13.48 -20.21
C GLY A 159 -9.66 -12.99 -19.96
N LEU A 160 -10.60 -13.27 -20.86
CA LEU A 160 -12.00 -12.84 -20.70
C LEU A 160 -12.75 -13.63 -19.61
N SER A 161 -12.43 -14.91 -19.42
CA SER A 161 -13.00 -15.74 -18.35
C SER A 161 -12.59 -15.22 -16.96
N ILE A 162 -11.30 -14.88 -16.79
CA ILE A 162 -10.74 -14.27 -15.58
C ILE A 162 -11.34 -12.88 -15.37
N THR A 163 -11.40 -12.04 -16.42
CA THR A 163 -12.01 -10.71 -16.34
C THR A 163 -13.46 -10.78 -15.87
N ARG A 164 -14.28 -11.68 -16.43
CA ARG A 164 -15.68 -11.86 -15.99
C ARG A 164 -15.76 -12.25 -14.51
N HIS A 165 -14.92 -13.17 -14.06
CA HIS A 165 -14.90 -13.61 -12.67
C HIS A 165 -14.44 -12.49 -11.72
N LEU A 166 -13.38 -11.76 -12.06
CA LEU A 166 -12.91 -10.61 -11.28
C LEU A 166 -13.97 -9.52 -11.17
N VAL A 167 -14.68 -9.20 -12.27
CA VAL A 167 -15.78 -8.22 -12.25
C VAL A 167 -16.92 -8.71 -11.35
N ALA A 168 -17.28 -9.99 -11.43
CA ALA A 168 -18.31 -10.58 -10.57
C ALA A 168 -17.94 -10.53 -9.07
N LEU A 169 -16.67 -10.80 -8.73
CA LEU A 169 -16.19 -10.68 -7.35
C LEU A 169 -16.28 -9.23 -6.82
N HIS A 170 -16.18 -8.23 -7.69
CA HIS A 170 -16.40 -6.82 -7.35
C HIS A 170 -17.88 -6.45 -7.26
N ASN A 171 -18.81 -7.43 -7.29
CA ASN A 171 -20.25 -7.23 -7.42
C ASN A 171 -20.63 -6.41 -8.66
N GLY A 172 -19.81 -6.48 -9.71
CA GLY A 172 -20.02 -5.81 -10.98
C GLY A 172 -20.61 -6.72 -12.04
N PHE A 173 -20.79 -6.15 -13.23
CA PHE A 173 -21.21 -6.88 -14.43
C PHE A 173 -20.39 -6.46 -15.65
N LEU A 174 -20.13 -7.42 -16.53
CA LEU A 174 -19.38 -7.25 -17.78
C LEU A 174 -20.33 -7.49 -18.96
N ALA A 175 -20.40 -6.54 -19.88
CA ALA A 175 -21.17 -6.64 -21.12
C ALA A 175 -20.25 -6.43 -22.34
N VAL A 176 -20.73 -6.83 -23.52
CA VAL A 176 -20.05 -6.58 -24.78
C VAL A 176 -21.06 -6.21 -25.85
N GLU A 177 -20.74 -5.19 -26.63
CA GLU A 177 -21.43 -4.80 -27.85
C GLU A 177 -20.45 -4.95 -29.01
N SER A 178 -20.76 -5.78 -30.01
CA SER A 178 -19.82 -6.00 -31.11
C SER A 178 -20.56 -6.26 -32.41
N THR A 179 -20.02 -5.73 -33.51
CA THR A 179 -20.53 -5.95 -34.87
C THR A 179 -19.36 -6.36 -35.77
N PRO A 180 -19.45 -7.50 -36.49
CA PRO A 180 -18.40 -7.94 -37.40
C PRO A 180 -18.00 -6.83 -38.39
N GLY A 181 -16.71 -6.52 -38.44
CA GLY A 181 -16.12 -5.49 -39.31
C GLY A 181 -16.30 -4.04 -38.85
N ALA A 182 -17.00 -3.79 -37.73
CA ALA A 182 -17.16 -2.45 -37.17
C ALA A 182 -16.48 -2.26 -35.80
N GLY A 183 -16.01 -3.35 -35.18
CA GLY A 183 -15.30 -3.33 -33.90
C GLY A 183 -16.12 -3.85 -32.72
N SER A 184 -15.58 -3.69 -31.51
CA SER A 184 -16.19 -4.15 -30.26
C SER A 184 -16.09 -3.10 -29.16
N THR A 185 -17.07 -3.06 -28.28
CA THR A 185 -17.04 -2.29 -27.04
C THR A 185 -17.32 -3.21 -25.87
N PHE A 186 -16.37 -3.30 -24.94
CA PHE A 186 -16.54 -4.02 -23.69
C PHE A 186 -16.89 -3.03 -22.58
N HIS A 187 -17.94 -3.34 -21.82
CA HIS A 187 -18.48 -2.50 -20.75
C HIS A 187 -18.32 -3.19 -19.41
N VAL A 188 -17.67 -2.52 -18.46
CA VAL A 188 -17.52 -2.96 -17.07
C VAL A 188 -18.32 -2.01 -16.17
N TYR A 189 -19.24 -2.56 -15.40
CA TYR A 189 -20.03 -1.82 -14.42
C TYR A 189 -19.61 -2.25 -13.01
N LEU A 190 -19.15 -1.30 -12.20
CA LEU A 190 -18.79 -1.54 -10.80
C LEU A 190 -19.73 -0.71 -9.91
N PRO A 191 -20.24 -1.26 -8.79
CA PRO A 191 -21.09 -0.49 -7.88
C PRO A 191 -20.31 0.68 -7.28
N LEU A 192 -20.91 1.87 -7.29
CA LEU A 192 -20.43 2.95 -6.43
C LEU A 192 -20.80 2.60 -4.98
N PRO A 193 -20.02 3.05 -4.00
CA PRO A 193 -20.43 2.99 -2.60
C PRO A 193 -21.81 3.65 -2.47
N ASP A 194 -22.80 2.96 -1.88
CA ASP A 194 -24.19 3.41 -1.83
C ASP A 194 -24.30 4.88 -1.40
N GLY A 195 -25.08 5.65 -2.16
CA GLY A 195 -25.35 7.08 -1.98
C GLY A 195 -26.18 7.46 -0.75
N GLU A 196 -26.12 6.69 0.33
CA GLU A 196 -26.68 7.04 1.64
C GLU A 196 -25.58 7.05 2.72
N SER A 197 -24.62 7.95 2.56
CA SER A 197 -24.08 8.71 3.68
C SER A 197 -23.20 9.81 3.14
N SER A 198 -23.72 11.03 3.24
CA SER A 198 -22.91 12.14 3.72
C SER A 198 -21.87 11.61 4.72
N LEU A 199 -20.63 12.07 4.63
CA LEU A 199 -19.59 11.85 5.63
C LEU A 199 -19.97 12.52 6.98
N THR A 200 -21.15 12.23 7.51
CA THR A 200 -21.34 11.99 8.93
C THR A 200 -20.92 10.55 9.16
N ALA A 201 -19.62 10.34 9.38
CA ALA A 201 -19.26 9.25 10.28
C ALA A 201 -20.15 9.45 11.52
N ALA A 202 -21.07 8.51 11.77
CA ALA A 202 -21.70 8.44 13.09
C ALA A 202 -20.53 8.50 14.08
N PRO A 203 -20.57 9.41 15.07
CA PRO A 203 -19.46 9.54 16.00
C PRO A 203 -19.18 8.15 16.56
N LEU A 204 -17.96 7.66 16.33
CA LEU A 204 -17.48 6.48 17.05
C LEU A 204 -17.77 6.79 18.53
N PRO A 205 -18.47 5.90 19.26
CA PRO A 205 -18.83 6.20 20.65
C PRO A 205 -17.55 6.51 21.44
N GLY A 206 -17.34 7.78 21.81
CA GLY A 206 -16.15 8.26 22.54
C GLY A 206 -15.06 8.97 21.73
N GLY A 207 -15.14 9.06 20.40
CA GLY A 207 -14.14 9.77 19.59
C GLY A 207 -14.29 11.30 19.62
N ALA A 208 -13.20 12.05 19.82
CA ALA A 208 -13.23 13.50 19.75
C ALA A 208 -13.53 14.00 18.32
N VAL A 209 -14.42 14.98 18.21
CA VAL A 209 -14.78 15.61 16.92
C VAL A 209 -13.74 16.66 16.55
N VAL A 210 -13.23 16.63 15.33
CA VAL A 210 -12.31 17.64 14.79
C VAL A 210 -12.92 18.25 13.55
N TRP A 211 -12.97 19.58 13.51
CA TRP A 211 -13.46 20.30 12.34
C TRP A 211 -12.32 20.51 11.35
N LEU A 212 -12.51 20.06 10.12
CA LEU A 212 -11.59 20.37 9.03
C LEU A 212 -12.24 21.43 8.13
N VAL A 213 -11.65 22.62 8.10
CA VAL A 213 -12.07 23.68 7.20
C VAL A 213 -11.24 23.61 5.94
N SER A 214 -11.87 23.24 4.82
CA SER A 214 -11.24 23.18 3.50
C SER A 214 -12.25 23.53 2.41
N ARG A 215 -11.77 24.09 1.30
CA ARG A 215 -12.58 24.33 0.09
C ARG A 215 -12.73 23.07 -0.76
N SER A 216 -11.83 22.12 -0.60
CA SER A 216 -11.92 20.82 -1.29
C SER A 216 -12.98 19.97 -0.62
N ASP A 217 -13.94 19.45 -1.39
CA ASP A 217 -14.96 18.52 -0.88
C ASP A 217 -14.34 17.21 -0.33
N SER A 218 -13.09 16.92 -0.71
CA SER A 218 -12.32 15.78 -0.20
C SER A 218 -11.13 16.23 0.67
N PRO A 219 -11.05 15.83 1.95
CA PRO A 219 -9.87 16.03 2.78
C PRO A 219 -8.62 15.36 2.20
N SER A 220 -7.44 15.93 2.46
CA SER A 220 -6.17 15.29 2.08
C SER A 220 -6.03 13.90 2.71
N GLN A 221 -5.46 12.95 1.97
CA GLN A 221 -5.29 11.56 2.44
C GLN A 221 -4.52 11.47 3.76
N GLU A 222 -3.55 12.36 3.98
CA GLU A 222 -2.78 12.44 5.24
C GLU A 222 -3.69 12.71 6.45
N ILE A 223 -4.62 13.68 6.34
CA ILE A 223 -5.54 14.05 7.42
C ILE A 223 -6.58 12.95 7.66
N VAL A 224 -7.06 12.30 6.61
CA VAL A 224 -7.98 11.16 6.72
C VAL A 224 -7.29 9.99 7.44
N GLN A 225 -6.10 9.61 7.00
CA GLN A 225 -5.33 8.52 7.63
C GLN A 225 -4.97 8.83 9.07
N PHE A 226 -4.55 10.07 9.35
CA PHE A 226 -4.29 10.55 10.69
C PHE A 226 -5.51 10.39 11.60
N SER A 227 -6.68 10.84 11.14
CA SER A 227 -7.90 10.81 11.94
C SER A 227 -8.41 9.40 12.18
N LEU A 228 -8.30 8.52 11.18
CA LEU A 228 -8.59 7.09 11.34
C LEU A 228 -7.68 6.43 12.38
N ARG A 229 -6.37 6.72 12.36
CA ARG A 229 -5.40 6.15 13.33
C ARG A 229 -5.66 6.64 14.76
N GLN A 230 -5.98 7.92 14.92
CA GLN A 230 -6.23 8.54 16.22
C GLN A 230 -7.70 8.42 16.69
N GLN A 231 -8.53 7.67 15.96
CA GLN A 231 -9.97 7.49 16.25
C GLN A 231 -10.74 8.82 16.38
N LEU A 232 -10.34 9.83 15.60
CA LEU A 232 -10.96 11.15 15.56
C LEU A 232 -12.10 11.17 14.54
N THR A 233 -13.21 11.81 14.89
CA THR A 233 -14.31 12.04 13.96
C THR A 233 -14.04 13.33 13.20
N LEU A 234 -13.69 13.23 11.91
CA LEU A 234 -13.53 14.39 11.04
C LEU A 234 -14.89 14.90 10.59
N GLN A 235 -15.12 16.19 10.82
CA GLN A 235 -16.28 16.90 10.29
C GLN A 235 -15.80 17.97 9.31
N HIS A 236 -16.16 17.80 8.04
CA HIS A 236 -15.76 18.73 6.99
C HIS A 236 -16.61 20.01 7.05
N LEU A 237 -15.96 21.17 6.97
CA LEU A 237 -16.57 22.47 6.94
C LEU A 237 -16.15 23.22 5.67
N HIS A 238 -17.07 23.38 4.72
CA HIS A 238 -16.82 24.26 3.59
C HIS A 238 -16.86 25.73 4.06
N PRO A 239 -15.98 26.63 3.59
CA PRO A 239 -15.92 28.00 4.10
C PRO A 239 -17.20 28.84 3.93
N GLN A 240 -18.05 28.44 2.98
CA GLN A 240 -19.34 29.08 2.70
C GLN A 240 -20.52 28.40 3.43
N ALA A 241 -20.29 27.28 4.11
CA ALA A 241 -21.33 26.59 4.87
C ALA A 241 -21.63 27.31 6.19
N SER A 242 -22.89 27.24 6.65
CA SER A 242 -23.26 27.71 7.98
C SER A 242 -22.73 26.73 9.04
N TRP A 243 -21.77 27.19 9.84
CA TRP A 243 -21.13 26.43 10.91
C TRP A 243 -21.91 26.53 12.23
N GLU A 244 -22.79 27.52 12.37
CA GLU A 244 -23.59 27.73 13.57
C GLU A 244 -24.49 26.52 13.87
N ALA A 245 -25.02 25.87 12.83
CA ALA A 245 -25.81 24.64 12.95
C ALA A 245 -24.99 23.45 13.47
N LEU A 246 -23.71 23.36 13.12
CA LEU A 246 -22.83 22.27 13.58
C LEU A 246 -22.40 22.45 15.03
N LEU A 247 -22.20 23.71 15.43
CA LEU A 247 -21.86 24.09 16.80
C LEU A 247 -23.00 23.80 17.79
N ALA A 248 -24.25 23.84 17.30
CA ALA A 248 -25.43 23.42 18.07
C ALA A 248 -25.51 21.89 18.28
N VAL A 249 -24.82 21.10 17.46
CA VAL A 249 -24.82 19.63 17.51
C VAL A 249 -23.67 19.11 18.36
N SER A 250 -22.45 19.62 18.16
CA SER A 250 -21.25 19.19 18.91
C SER A 250 -20.16 20.26 18.91
N LEU A 251 -19.51 20.45 20.06
CA LEU A 251 -18.29 21.28 20.13
C LEU A 251 -17.08 20.47 19.63
N PRO A 252 -16.26 21.03 18.71
CA PRO A 252 -15.05 20.36 18.26
C PRO A 252 -13.96 20.40 19.32
N ALA A 253 -13.13 19.37 19.37
CA ALA A 253 -11.90 19.31 20.16
C ALA A 253 -10.74 20.10 19.52
N ALA A 254 -10.79 20.31 18.20
CA ALA A 254 -9.85 21.14 17.45
C ALA A 254 -10.45 21.62 16.12
N VAL A 255 -9.95 22.74 15.60
CA VAL A 255 -10.25 23.22 14.25
C VAL A 255 -8.97 23.16 13.42
N ILE A 256 -8.94 22.32 12.40
CA ILE A 256 -7.87 22.24 11.41
C ILE A 256 -8.28 23.07 10.21
N TRP A 257 -7.44 24.01 9.79
CA TRP A 257 -7.66 24.80 8.58
C TRP A 257 -6.67 24.38 7.50
N ASP A 258 -7.17 23.74 6.44
CA ASP A 258 -6.39 23.37 5.26
C ASP A 258 -6.30 24.57 4.31
N MET A 259 -5.09 25.09 4.11
CA MET A 259 -4.84 26.26 3.28
C MET A 259 -4.56 25.94 1.80
N ALA A 260 -4.87 24.71 1.33
CA ALA A 260 -4.86 24.41 -0.09
C ALA A 260 -5.91 25.28 -0.82
N ALA A 261 -5.44 26.36 -1.48
CA ALA A 261 -6.22 27.33 -2.27
C ALA A 261 -7.06 28.37 -1.48
N THR A 262 -6.43 29.12 -0.56
CA THR A 262 -7.13 30.18 0.20
C THR A 262 -7.37 31.49 -0.55
N ASP A 263 -8.49 32.14 -0.23
CA ASP A 263 -8.84 33.51 -0.64
C ASP A 263 -9.17 34.39 0.59
N SER A 264 -9.34 35.69 0.37
CA SER A 264 -9.68 36.72 1.36
C SER A 264 -10.94 36.43 2.20
N GLU A 265 -11.90 35.65 1.69
CA GLU A 265 -13.11 35.24 2.41
C GLU A 265 -12.86 34.19 3.50
N ASP A 266 -11.85 33.33 3.34
CA ASP A 266 -11.54 32.27 4.31
C ASP A 266 -11.01 32.85 5.63
N TRP A 267 -10.23 33.94 5.53
CA TRP A 267 -9.75 34.70 6.68
C TRP A 267 -10.89 35.29 7.52
N GLN A 268 -11.99 35.71 6.89
CA GLN A 268 -13.14 36.25 7.60
C GLN A 268 -13.90 35.16 8.35
N LEU A 269 -14.01 33.96 7.78
CA LEU A 269 -14.56 32.80 8.48
C LEU A 269 -13.70 32.42 9.69
N MET A 270 -12.39 32.30 9.50
CA MET A 270 -11.46 31.95 10.57
C MET A 270 -11.50 32.95 11.72
N ARG A 271 -11.58 34.25 11.39
CA ARG A 271 -11.75 35.30 12.39
C ARG A 271 -13.09 35.19 13.11
N ARG A 272 -14.17 34.79 12.44
CA ARG A 272 -15.48 34.55 13.08
C ARG A 272 -15.45 33.34 14.00
N LEU A 273 -14.86 32.23 13.56
CA LEU A 273 -14.70 31.02 14.37
C LEU A 273 -13.82 31.28 15.60
N HIS A 274 -12.65 31.89 15.42
CA HIS A 274 -11.71 32.17 16.51
C HIS A 274 -12.28 33.13 17.56
N ASN A 275 -13.03 34.16 17.14
CA ASN A 275 -13.64 35.13 18.07
C ASN A 275 -14.97 34.62 18.67
N HIS A 276 -15.42 33.41 18.36
CA HIS A 276 -16.65 32.87 18.90
C HIS A 276 -16.47 32.46 20.38
N PRO A 277 -17.37 32.84 21.32
CA PRO A 277 -17.21 32.58 22.75
C PRO A 277 -17.06 31.09 23.11
N GLN A 278 -17.66 30.20 22.33
CA GLN A 278 -17.56 28.75 22.56
C GLN A 278 -16.35 28.09 21.87
N LEU A 279 -15.69 28.79 20.94
CA LEU A 279 -14.54 28.25 20.18
C LEU A 279 -13.20 28.89 20.57
N HIS A 280 -13.19 30.01 21.29
CA HIS A 280 -11.96 30.76 21.60
C HIS A 280 -10.91 29.97 22.42
N GLN A 281 -11.30 28.87 23.08
CA GLN A 281 -10.39 28.01 23.87
C GLN A 281 -9.98 26.72 23.13
N ILE A 282 -10.53 26.48 21.94
CA ILE A 282 -10.25 25.29 21.14
C ILE A 282 -9.03 25.58 20.25
N PRO A 283 -8.09 24.63 20.10
CA PRO A 283 -6.90 24.83 19.28
C PRO A 283 -7.29 24.99 17.80
N PHE A 284 -6.87 26.10 17.22
CA PHE A 284 -6.87 26.33 15.78
C PHE A 284 -5.51 25.91 15.22
N VAL A 285 -5.52 24.84 14.43
CA VAL A 285 -4.34 24.30 13.75
C VAL A 285 -4.38 24.72 12.29
N LEU A 286 -3.42 25.55 11.90
CA LEU A 286 -3.26 25.94 10.50
C LEU A 286 -2.38 24.90 9.79
N TYR A 287 -2.87 24.32 8.69
CA TYR A 287 -2.23 23.27 7.91
C TYR A 287 -1.94 23.79 6.49
N GLN A 288 -0.66 24.06 6.18
CA GLN A 288 -0.23 24.80 4.99
C GLN A 288 0.87 24.07 4.20
N HIS A 289 0.87 24.16 2.85
CA HIS A 289 1.80 23.46 1.95
C HIS A 289 3.16 24.17 1.70
N GLU A 290 3.29 25.47 1.96
CA GLU A 290 4.54 26.24 1.77
C GLU A 290 4.67 27.40 2.77
N THR A 291 5.92 27.80 3.07
CA THR A 291 6.24 28.91 3.98
C THR A 291 5.85 30.26 3.38
N ALA A 292 4.84 30.92 3.93
CA ALA A 292 4.62 32.35 3.75
C ALA A 292 4.47 33.05 5.09
N THR A 293 5.10 34.22 5.16
CA THR A 293 5.28 35.12 6.29
C THR A 293 3.98 35.65 6.89
N GLU A 294 3.99 35.71 8.22
CA GLU A 294 3.09 36.45 9.12
C GLU A 294 1.60 36.12 9.05
N THR A 295 1.08 35.50 10.12
CA THR A 295 -0.26 35.84 10.61
C THR A 295 -0.33 35.86 12.13
N ALA A 296 -0.90 36.96 12.62
CA ALA A 296 -1.07 37.27 14.02
C ALA A 296 -2.23 36.47 14.63
N GLY A 297 -1.97 35.81 15.75
CA GLY A 297 -3.01 35.49 16.75
C GLY A 297 -3.59 34.06 16.76
N LEU A 298 -3.14 33.14 15.90
CA LEU A 298 -3.58 31.74 15.97
C LEU A 298 -2.73 30.95 17.00
N THR A 299 -3.39 30.13 17.83
CA THR A 299 -2.82 29.46 19.02
C THR A 299 -1.79 28.36 18.72
N SER A 300 -1.67 27.90 17.47
CA SER A 300 -0.59 26.98 17.06
C SER A 300 -0.47 26.94 15.53
N LEU A 301 0.64 27.43 14.98
CA LEU A 301 0.95 27.34 13.55
C LEU A 301 1.67 26.01 13.27
N VAL A 302 1.12 25.14 12.41
CA VAL A 302 1.70 23.85 12.02
C VAL A 302 2.07 23.92 10.53
N VAL A 303 3.29 24.39 10.25
CA VAL A 303 3.77 24.63 8.87
C VAL A 303 4.29 23.32 8.28
N LYS A 304 3.81 22.86 7.10
CA LYS A 304 4.47 21.72 6.42
C LYS A 304 5.96 22.02 6.21
N PRO A 305 6.87 21.05 6.45
CA PRO A 305 6.62 19.63 6.64
C PRO A 305 6.45 19.29 8.13
N ALA A 306 5.52 19.91 8.83
CA ALA A 306 5.07 19.44 10.11
C ALA A 306 4.35 18.09 9.94
N SER A 307 4.98 17.07 10.50
CA SER A 307 4.50 15.72 10.68
C SER A 307 3.09 15.66 11.26
N THR A 308 2.36 14.60 10.92
CA THR A 308 1.12 14.17 11.63
C THR A 308 1.32 14.10 13.14
N GLN A 309 2.55 13.90 13.61
CA GLN A 309 2.96 14.06 15.00
C GLN A 309 2.73 15.48 15.56
N ALA A 310 3.13 16.53 14.82
CA ALA A 310 2.93 17.92 15.25
C ALA A 310 1.43 18.26 15.28
N LEU A 311 0.67 17.74 14.31
CA LEU A 311 -0.79 17.82 14.31
C LEU A 311 -1.39 17.12 15.55
N TRP A 312 -0.95 15.91 15.87
CA TRP A 312 -1.37 15.22 17.10
C TRP A 312 -1.01 15.98 18.36
N ALA A 313 0.23 16.48 18.46
CA ALA A 313 0.71 17.21 19.63
C ALA A 313 -0.10 18.47 19.91
N ALA A 314 -0.62 19.13 18.87
CA ALA A 314 -1.50 20.30 18.99
C ALA A 314 -2.93 19.94 19.42
N ILE A 315 -3.46 18.79 18.98
CA ILE A 315 -4.85 18.36 19.24
C ILE A 315 -4.98 17.56 20.54
N ARG A 316 -3.97 16.76 20.91
CA ARG A 316 -3.98 15.87 22.08
C ARG A 316 -4.41 16.54 23.40
N PRO A 317 -3.97 17.77 23.75
CA PRO A 317 -4.31 18.40 25.02
C PRO A 317 -5.79 18.74 25.21
N THR A 318 -6.56 18.81 24.13
CA THR A 318 -7.98 19.26 24.14
C THR A 318 -8.98 18.13 23.91
N VAL A 319 -8.49 16.90 23.74
CA VAL A 319 -9.32 15.69 23.71
C VAL A 319 -9.68 15.31 25.15
N PRO A 320 -10.96 15.41 25.58
CA PRO A 320 -11.37 15.27 26.99
C PRO A 320 -11.11 13.88 27.61
N GLU A 321 -10.88 12.88 26.77
CA GLU A 321 -10.44 11.53 27.11
C GLU A 321 -9.20 11.17 26.28
N ALA A 322 -8.13 11.97 26.32
CA ALA A 322 -6.87 11.52 25.73
C ALA A 322 -6.37 10.30 26.55
N LYS A 323 -6.89 9.10 26.22
CA LYS A 323 -6.35 7.83 26.67
C LYS A 323 -4.86 7.93 26.39
N THR A 324 -4.03 7.68 27.41
CA THR A 324 -2.63 7.38 27.18
C THR A 324 -2.62 6.22 26.21
N GLY A 325 -2.23 6.47 24.96
CA GLY A 325 -2.34 5.45 23.92
C GLY A 325 -1.64 4.17 24.37
N SER A 326 -2.10 3.02 23.92
CA SER A 326 -1.57 1.74 24.35
C SER A 326 -0.85 0.99 23.23
N VAL A 327 0.29 0.41 23.57
CA VAL A 327 1.06 -0.47 22.69
C VAL A 327 1.03 -1.88 23.27
N LEU A 328 0.61 -2.84 22.47
CA LEU A 328 0.63 -4.26 22.83
C LEU A 328 1.82 -4.95 22.17
N ILE A 329 2.69 -5.56 22.98
CA ILE A 329 3.82 -6.34 22.50
C ILE A 329 3.53 -7.83 22.68
N VAL A 330 3.50 -8.57 21.58
CA VAL A 330 3.21 -10.02 21.53
C VAL A 330 4.48 -10.74 21.07
N ASP A 331 5.15 -11.41 22.00
CA ASP A 331 6.45 -12.06 21.76
C ASP A 331 6.65 -13.15 22.84
N ASP A 332 6.95 -14.39 22.46
CA ASP A 332 7.13 -15.51 23.39
C ASP A 332 8.49 -15.43 24.12
N ASP A 333 9.53 -14.94 23.45
CA ASP A 333 10.86 -14.77 24.03
C ASP A 333 10.87 -13.62 25.07
N ALA A 334 11.01 -13.99 26.34
CA ALA A 334 11.06 -13.06 27.45
C ALA A 334 12.19 -12.01 27.35
N ARG A 335 13.32 -12.33 26.73
CA ARG A 335 14.43 -11.41 26.52
C ARG A 335 14.12 -10.44 25.38
N ALA A 336 13.66 -10.94 24.24
CA ALA A 336 13.28 -10.10 23.10
C ALA A 336 12.16 -9.13 23.49
N ARG A 337 11.13 -9.63 24.18
CA ARG A 337 10.03 -8.83 24.71
C ARG A 337 10.50 -7.70 25.63
N ARG A 338 11.45 -7.96 26.55
CA ARG A 338 12.03 -6.93 27.44
C ARG A 338 12.78 -5.85 26.66
N LEU A 339 13.59 -6.22 25.67
CA LEU A 339 14.32 -5.26 24.83
C LEU A 339 13.37 -4.38 24.02
N THR A 340 12.31 -4.97 23.47
CA THR A 340 11.25 -4.24 22.77
C THR A 340 10.52 -3.29 23.72
N GLN A 341 10.19 -3.72 24.93
CA GLN A 341 9.60 -2.84 25.95
C GLN A 341 10.48 -1.63 26.26
N GLU A 342 11.79 -1.83 26.44
CA GLU A 342 12.75 -0.74 26.68
C GLU A 342 12.79 0.25 25.50
N ALA A 343 12.85 -0.26 24.26
CA ALA A 343 12.82 0.56 23.05
C ALA A 343 11.54 1.41 22.96
N VAL A 344 10.37 0.79 23.20
CA VAL A 344 9.09 1.50 23.15
C VAL A 344 8.98 2.53 24.26
N ARG A 345 9.40 2.22 25.51
CA ARG A 345 9.40 3.21 26.61
C ARG A 345 10.25 4.43 26.29
N LYS A 346 11.37 4.24 25.59
CA LYS A 346 12.24 5.34 25.18
C LYS A 346 11.61 6.19 24.08
N GLY A 347 10.95 5.58 23.10
CA GLY A 347 10.33 6.29 21.97
C GLY A 347 8.96 6.90 22.27
N LEU A 348 8.19 6.29 23.17
CA LEU A 348 6.81 6.64 23.51
C LEU A 348 6.60 6.61 25.03
N PRO A 349 7.18 7.57 25.77
CA PRO A 349 7.12 7.59 27.24
C PRO A 349 5.71 7.77 27.80
N ASP A 350 4.80 8.38 27.03
CA ASP A 350 3.42 8.67 27.41
C ASP A 350 2.44 7.51 27.11
N TYR A 351 2.91 6.42 26.49
CA TYR A 351 2.06 5.30 26.08
C TYR A 351 2.06 4.17 27.13
N THR A 352 0.89 3.59 27.37
CA THR A 352 0.74 2.42 28.23
C THR A 352 1.22 1.16 27.50
N LEU A 353 2.09 0.39 28.14
CA LEU A 353 2.62 -0.84 27.56
C LEU A 353 1.93 -2.07 28.12
N ARG A 354 1.36 -2.87 27.23
CA ARG A 354 0.81 -4.20 27.53
C ARG A 354 1.67 -5.25 26.83
N THR A 355 1.71 -6.44 27.40
CA THR A 355 2.47 -7.57 26.84
C THR A 355 1.67 -8.85 26.85
N ALA A 356 1.88 -9.68 25.85
CA ALA A 356 1.40 -11.05 25.78
C ALA A 356 2.56 -11.99 25.40
N VAL A 357 2.53 -13.22 25.90
CA VAL A 357 3.59 -14.22 25.67
C VAL A 357 3.27 -15.21 24.55
N ASN A 358 2.09 -15.12 23.93
CA ASN A 358 1.70 -15.90 22.77
C ASN A 358 0.55 -15.21 22.01
N GLY A 359 0.22 -15.75 20.82
CA GLY A 359 -0.83 -15.19 19.97
C GLY A 359 -2.23 -15.20 20.60
N ALA A 360 -2.58 -16.24 21.36
CA ALA A 360 -3.90 -16.36 22.00
C ALA A 360 -4.12 -15.30 23.09
N GLU A 361 -3.13 -15.10 23.96
CA GLU A 361 -3.14 -14.04 24.97
C GLU A 361 -3.13 -12.65 24.31
N GLY A 362 -2.37 -12.49 23.22
CA GLY A 362 -2.35 -11.26 22.43
C GLY A 362 -3.74 -10.90 21.90
N LEU A 363 -4.43 -11.85 21.27
CA LEU A 363 -5.79 -11.64 20.77
C LEU A 363 -6.78 -11.38 21.91
N ALA A 364 -6.71 -12.13 23.00
CA ALA A 364 -7.56 -11.90 24.17
C ALA A 364 -7.39 -10.47 24.73
N ALA A 365 -6.15 -9.99 24.80
CA ALA A 365 -5.84 -8.63 25.24
C ALA A 365 -6.41 -7.55 24.31
N MET A 366 -6.39 -7.79 23.00
CA MET A 366 -6.98 -6.87 22.00
C MET A 366 -8.52 -6.89 22.02
N LEU A 367 -9.13 -8.05 22.30
CA LEU A 367 -10.58 -8.18 22.43
C LEU A 367 -11.11 -7.44 23.66
N ASP A 368 -10.36 -7.45 24.75
CA ASP A 368 -10.64 -6.73 26.00
C ASP A 368 -10.52 -5.21 25.80
N GLU A 369 -9.38 -4.75 25.28
CA GLU A 369 -9.17 -3.35 24.91
C GLU A 369 -8.27 -3.24 23.67
N PRO A 370 -8.75 -2.66 22.55
CA PRO A 370 -7.97 -2.55 21.32
C PRO A 370 -6.82 -1.55 21.50
N PRO A 371 -5.57 -1.94 21.19
CA PRO A 371 -4.42 -1.06 21.29
C PRO A 371 -4.30 -0.11 20.10
N ASP A 372 -3.52 0.96 20.26
CA ASP A 372 -3.20 1.91 19.18
C ASP A 372 -2.08 1.40 18.26
N LEU A 373 -1.26 0.46 18.75
CA LEU A 373 -0.21 -0.21 17.99
C LEU A 373 0.01 -1.62 18.53
N VAL A 374 0.23 -2.57 17.63
CA VAL A 374 0.71 -3.91 18.00
C VAL A 374 2.14 -4.10 17.51
N ILE A 375 3.00 -4.60 18.39
CA ILE A 375 4.30 -5.14 18.02
C ILE A 375 4.22 -6.66 18.11
N LEU A 376 4.49 -7.34 17.00
CA LEU A 376 4.15 -8.75 16.83
C LEU A 376 5.37 -9.56 16.39
N ASP A 377 5.71 -10.62 17.12
CA ASP A 377 6.58 -11.66 16.59
C ASP A 377 5.80 -12.61 15.68
N LEU A 378 6.47 -13.10 14.64
CA LEU A 378 5.95 -14.14 13.75
C LEU A 378 6.17 -15.55 14.30
N MET A 379 7.22 -15.77 15.10
CA MET A 379 7.59 -17.10 15.57
C MET A 379 7.12 -17.29 17.01
N MET A 380 5.90 -17.79 17.18
CA MET A 380 5.37 -18.12 18.51
C MET A 380 4.79 -19.54 18.52
N PRO A 381 4.84 -20.25 19.66
CA PRO A 381 4.22 -21.56 19.81
C PRO A 381 2.70 -21.49 19.65
N GLU A 382 2.12 -22.59 19.19
CA GLU A 382 0.67 -22.83 19.03
C GLU A 382 -0.01 -21.96 17.96
N MET A 383 0.19 -20.64 18.01
CA MET A 383 -0.37 -19.65 17.09
C MET A 383 0.73 -18.71 16.61
N ASP A 384 1.02 -18.74 15.32
CA ASP A 384 2.04 -17.89 14.72
C ASP A 384 1.54 -16.44 14.55
N GLY A 385 2.48 -15.50 14.37
CA GLY A 385 2.11 -14.08 14.24
C GLY A 385 1.33 -13.76 12.96
N PHE A 386 1.38 -14.60 11.93
CA PHE A 386 0.55 -14.37 10.76
C PHE A 386 -0.92 -14.71 11.03
N GLU A 387 -1.18 -15.76 11.80
CA GLU A 387 -2.53 -16.15 12.23
C GLU A 387 -3.12 -15.08 13.16
N VAL A 388 -2.31 -14.49 14.05
CA VAL A 388 -2.72 -13.33 14.86
C VAL A 388 -3.09 -12.15 13.96
N LEU A 389 -2.24 -11.82 12.99
CA LEU A 389 -2.48 -10.70 12.06
C LEU A 389 -3.74 -10.90 11.23
N GLU A 390 -3.97 -12.12 10.73
CA GLU A 390 -5.17 -12.48 9.98
C GLU A 390 -6.44 -12.28 10.83
N ARG A 391 -6.45 -12.78 12.06
CA ARG A 391 -7.58 -12.57 12.99
C ARG A 391 -7.79 -11.11 13.36
N MET A 392 -6.71 -10.35 13.56
CA MET A 392 -6.80 -8.90 13.81
C MET A 392 -7.47 -8.17 12.63
N ARG A 393 -7.22 -8.61 11.40
CA ARG A 393 -7.75 -7.96 10.20
C ARG A 393 -9.22 -8.35 9.93
N LEU A 394 -9.70 -9.45 10.50
CA LEU A 394 -11.11 -9.86 10.46
C LEU A 394 -11.99 -9.14 11.51
N ASP A 395 -11.44 -8.69 12.64
CA ASP A 395 -12.20 -7.94 13.68
C ASP A 395 -12.22 -6.44 13.36
N GLU A 396 -13.41 -5.83 13.31
CA GLU A 396 -13.61 -4.42 12.99
C GLU A 396 -12.90 -3.45 13.93
N ARG A 397 -12.69 -3.85 15.18
CA ARG A 397 -12.02 -3.03 16.21
C ARG A 397 -10.51 -3.01 16.06
N THR A 398 -9.92 -4.03 15.42
CA THR A 398 -8.46 -4.18 15.28
C THR A 398 -7.97 -4.11 13.83
N ARG A 399 -8.87 -4.14 12.84
CA ARG A 399 -8.49 -4.22 11.42
C ARG A 399 -7.66 -3.03 10.91
N LEU A 400 -7.78 -1.87 11.55
CA LEU A 400 -7.00 -0.67 11.21
C LEU A 400 -5.81 -0.44 12.14
N VAL A 401 -5.65 -1.23 13.20
CA VAL A 401 -4.56 -1.07 14.16
C VAL A 401 -3.24 -1.35 13.43
N PRO A 402 -2.26 -0.41 13.46
CA PRO A 402 -0.97 -0.62 12.85
C PRO A 402 -0.21 -1.74 13.56
N VAL A 403 0.56 -2.51 12.78
CA VAL A 403 1.35 -3.64 13.28
C VAL A 403 2.82 -3.46 12.88
N VAL A 404 3.71 -3.46 13.87
CA VAL A 404 5.16 -3.57 13.66
C VAL A 404 5.55 -5.01 13.92
N ILE A 405 5.88 -5.72 12.85
CA ILE A 405 6.41 -7.07 12.93
C ILE A 405 7.88 -6.99 13.27
N LEU A 406 8.27 -7.64 14.38
CA LEU A 406 9.64 -7.87 14.76
C LEU A 406 9.91 -9.37 14.66
N SER A 407 10.66 -9.82 13.66
CA SER A 407 10.99 -11.24 13.51
C SER A 407 12.49 -11.52 13.54
N GLY A 408 12.89 -12.61 14.19
CA GLY A 408 14.25 -13.17 14.13
C GLY A 408 14.44 -14.20 13.01
N ARG A 409 13.36 -14.59 12.30
CA ARG A 409 13.42 -15.63 11.26
C ARG A 409 13.98 -15.08 9.95
N GLN A 410 14.59 -15.96 9.17
CA GLN A 410 14.80 -15.74 7.75
C GLN A 410 13.44 -15.63 7.04
N LEU A 411 13.20 -14.51 6.36
CA LEU A 411 11.94 -14.23 5.67
C LEU A 411 12.06 -14.64 4.21
N SER A 412 11.09 -15.41 3.73
CA SER A 412 10.97 -15.79 2.34
C SER A 412 10.20 -14.74 1.54
N LEU A 413 10.29 -14.79 0.21
CA LEU A 413 9.43 -13.96 -0.65
C LEU A 413 7.95 -14.28 -0.46
N ALA A 414 7.61 -15.53 -0.13
CA ALA A 414 6.24 -15.93 0.18
C ALA A 414 5.73 -15.27 1.47
N ASP A 415 6.59 -15.16 2.49
CA ASP A 415 6.28 -14.44 3.74
C ASP A 415 6.02 -12.96 3.46
N ILE A 416 6.88 -12.31 2.68
CA ILE A 416 6.71 -10.89 2.30
C ILE A 416 5.40 -10.69 1.53
N ARG A 417 5.11 -11.53 0.52
CA ARG A 417 3.85 -11.47 -0.23
C ARG A 417 2.62 -11.71 0.62
N ARG A 418 2.73 -12.47 1.73
CA ARG A 418 1.63 -12.64 2.70
C ARG A 418 1.43 -11.34 3.50
N LEU A 419 2.51 -10.67 3.91
CA LEU A 419 2.45 -9.40 4.63
C LEU A 419 1.98 -8.23 3.77
N GLU A 420 2.32 -8.21 2.48
CA GLU A 420 1.90 -7.18 1.52
C GLU A 420 0.37 -7.09 1.36
N ARG A 421 -0.38 -8.15 1.70
CA ARG A 421 -1.86 -8.16 1.67
C ARG A 421 -2.48 -7.31 2.76
N TYR A 422 -1.71 -7.01 3.80
CA TYR A 422 -2.21 -6.32 4.99
C TYR A 422 -1.70 -4.88 5.02
N THR A 423 -2.63 -3.93 5.16
CA THR A 423 -2.31 -2.50 5.31
C THR A 423 -1.75 -2.22 6.70
N ALA A 424 -1.01 -1.11 6.84
CA ALA A 424 -0.42 -0.65 8.10
C ALA A 424 0.47 -1.70 8.79
N VAL A 425 1.20 -2.49 8.00
CA VAL A 425 2.17 -3.47 8.49
C VAL A 425 3.60 -3.06 8.12
N THR A 426 4.39 -2.82 9.16
CA THR A 426 5.82 -2.53 9.07
C THR A 426 6.61 -3.76 9.48
N LEU A 427 7.66 -4.11 8.74
CA LEU A 427 8.47 -5.30 9.00
C LEU A 427 9.89 -4.89 9.41
N ARG A 428 10.39 -5.49 10.50
CA ARG A 428 11.74 -5.27 11.05
C ARG A 428 12.34 -6.58 11.55
N SER A 429 13.66 -6.70 11.40
CA SER A 429 14.41 -7.88 11.84
C SER A 429 14.96 -7.66 13.25
N LYS A 430 14.57 -8.50 14.23
CA LYS A 430 14.88 -8.33 15.66
C LYS A 430 16.36 -8.06 15.94
N ASP A 431 17.27 -8.77 15.25
CA ASP A 431 18.71 -8.72 15.52
C ASP A 431 19.49 -7.71 14.66
N VAL A 432 18.80 -6.99 13.77
CA VAL A 432 19.43 -6.04 12.84
C VAL A 432 19.31 -4.60 13.34
N PHE A 433 18.20 -4.28 14.00
CA PHE A 433 17.87 -2.93 14.44
C PHE A 433 18.23 -2.70 15.91
N THR A 434 18.74 -1.51 16.19
CA THR A 434 19.00 -1.02 17.55
C THR A 434 17.71 -0.59 18.23
N GLN A 435 17.75 -0.40 19.56
CA GLN A 435 16.60 0.09 20.32
C GLN A 435 16.08 1.43 19.78
N ASP A 436 16.96 2.32 19.33
CA ASP A 436 16.58 3.64 18.80
C ASP A 436 15.92 3.54 17.41
N GLU A 437 16.40 2.64 16.55
CA GLU A 437 15.79 2.38 15.25
C GLU A 437 14.43 1.67 15.38
N ILE A 438 14.27 0.78 16.37
CA ILE A 438 12.97 0.17 16.72
C ILE A 438 12.01 1.25 17.22
N ALA A 439 12.44 2.12 18.15
CA ALA A 439 11.64 3.23 18.65
C ALA A 439 11.18 4.15 17.51
N THR A 440 12.06 4.42 16.55
CA THR A 440 11.76 5.22 15.35
C THR A 440 10.71 4.52 14.48
N SER A 441 10.83 3.21 14.28
CA SER A 441 9.87 2.42 13.49
C SER A 441 8.48 2.37 14.12
N VAL A 442 8.41 2.27 15.44
CA VAL A 442 7.16 2.30 16.22
C VAL A 442 6.50 3.69 16.09
N HIS A 443 7.30 4.75 16.19
CA HIS A 443 6.83 6.12 16.01
C HIS A 443 6.28 6.34 14.58
N GLN A 444 7.02 5.93 13.56
CA GLN A 444 6.58 5.98 12.16
C GLN A 444 5.30 5.17 11.92
N ALA A 445 5.14 4.00 12.54
CA ALA A 445 3.94 3.19 12.37
C ALA A 445 2.68 3.84 12.98
N LEU A 446 2.83 4.56 14.09
CA LEU A 446 1.73 5.26 14.77
C LEU A 446 1.30 6.55 14.07
N PHE A 447 2.27 7.37 13.68
CA PHE A 447 1.98 8.70 13.15
C PHE A 447 1.94 8.68 11.61
N GLY A 448 2.74 7.84 10.97
CA GLY A 448 2.74 7.63 9.52
C GLY A 448 3.41 8.74 8.73
N ASP A 449 4.31 9.48 9.37
CA ASP A 449 5.22 10.38 8.68
C ASP A 449 6.13 9.58 7.74
N ASP A 450 6.27 10.03 6.49
CA ASP A 450 7.17 9.46 5.47
C ASP A 450 6.90 8.04 4.98
N ALA A 451 5.71 7.46 5.22
CA ALA A 451 5.35 6.13 4.72
C ALA A 451 5.49 6.05 3.18
N LEU A 452 6.26 5.06 2.71
CA LEU A 452 6.42 4.82 1.28
C LEU A 452 5.10 4.35 0.65
N PRO A 453 4.85 4.67 -0.64
CA PRO A 453 3.77 4.06 -1.39
C PRO A 453 3.82 2.53 -1.28
N PRO A 454 2.68 1.82 -1.24
CA PRO A 454 2.65 0.37 -1.00
C PRO A 454 3.55 -0.44 -1.94
N GLN A 455 3.59 -0.06 -3.22
CA GLN A 455 4.42 -0.70 -4.24
C GLN A 455 5.92 -0.50 -3.96
N THR A 456 6.31 0.69 -3.47
CA THR A 456 7.70 1.01 -3.14
C THR A 456 8.14 0.37 -1.82
N SER A 457 7.25 0.32 -0.82
CA SER A 457 7.47 -0.43 0.44
C SER A 457 7.61 -1.94 0.17
N ALA A 458 6.79 -2.51 -0.73
CA ALA A 458 6.87 -3.90 -1.17
C ALA A 458 8.26 -4.24 -1.73
N LEU A 459 8.79 -3.41 -2.63
CA LEU A 459 10.13 -3.60 -3.21
C LEU A 459 11.24 -3.60 -2.15
N ALA A 460 11.19 -2.70 -1.17
CA ALA A 460 12.13 -2.70 -0.05
C ALA A 460 12.02 -3.97 0.81
N LYS A 461 10.81 -4.44 1.09
CA LYS A 461 10.55 -5.67 1.84
C LYS A 461 11.01 -6.92 1.09
N GLN A 462 10.83 -6.97 -0.23
CA GLN A 462 11.33 -8.04 -1.09
C GLN A 462 12.86 -8.06 -1.12
N ALA A 463 13.50 -6.90 -1.12
CA ALA A 463 14.95 -6.81 -0.99
C ALA A 463 15.46 -7.39 0.35
N VAL A 464 14.74 -7.17 1.45
CA VAL A 464 15.08 -7.80 2.74
C VAL A 464 15.05 -9.33 2.63
N ALA A 465 14.00 -9.90 2.02
CA ALA A 465 13.91 -11.35 1.80
C ALA A 465 15.03 -11.86 0.88
N TYR A 466 15.37 -11.10 -0.16
CA TYR A 466 16.49 -11.43 -1.05
C TYR A 466 17.82 -11.49 -0.30
N LEU A 467 18.12 -10.45 0.49
CA LEU A 467 19.31 -10.38 1.33
C LEU A 467 19.36 -11.55 2.33
N HIS A 468 18.22 -11.87 2.96
CA HIS A 468 18.11 -12.98 3.88
C HIS A 468 18.39 -14.32 3.20
N GLN A 469 17.95 -14.55 1.97
CA GLN A 469 18.18 -15.80 1.23
C GLN A 469 19.61 -15.93 0.72
N ASN A 470 20.26 -14.80 0.38
CA ASN A 470 21.54 -14.80 -0.30
C ASN A 470 22.72 -14.32 0.57
N TYR A 471 22.54 -14.10 1.88
CA TYR A 471 23.57 -13.47 2.73
C TYR A 471 24.90 -14.23 2.78
N THR A 472 24.91 -15.55 2.55
CA THR A 472 26.11 -16.40 2.66
C THR A 472 27.09 -16.23 1.51
N ARG A 473 26.66 -15.66 0.38
CA ARG A 473 27.52 -15.42 -0.79
C ARG A 473 27.86 -13.92 -0.95
N PRO A 474 28.96 -13.58 -1.64
CA PRO A 474 29.20 -12.21 -2.06
C PRO A 474 28.02 -11.72 -2.92
N LEU A 475 27.58 -10.50 -2.67
CA LEU A 475 26.49 -9.85 -3.41
C LEU A 475 27.02 -8.54 -3.99
N THR A 476 26.37 -8.04 -5.03
CA THR A 476 26.57 -6.67 -5.54
C THR A 476 25.27 -5.89 -5.50
N ARG A 477 25.34 -4.55 -5.58
CA ARG A 477 24.12 -3.74 -5.63
C ARG A 477 23.34 -4.02 -6.91
N GLN A 478 24.06 -4.08 -8.04
CA GLN A 478 23.51 -4.34 -9.36
C GLN A 478 22.72 -5.64 -9.39
N GLU A 479 23.30 -6.72 -8.88
CA GLU A 479 22.65 -8.03 -8.85
C GLU A 479 21.32 -8.01 -8.07
N ILE A 480 21.28 -7.34 -6.91
CA ILE A 480 20.04 -7.23 -6.13
C ILE A 480 19.02 -6.37 -6.87
N ALA A 481 19.46 -5.29 -7.51
CA ALA A 481 18.59 -4.38 -8.24
C ALA A 481 17.99 -5.06 -9.48
N ASP A 482 18.79 -5.82 -10.24
CA ASP A 482 18.39 -6.59 -11.41
C ASP A 482 17.37 -7.68 -11.03
N ASP A 483 17.62 -8.45 -9.97
CA ASP A 483 16.69 -9.50 -9.50
C ASP A 483 15.35 -8.93 -8.98
N LEU A 484 15.32 -7.65 -8.59
CA LEU A 484 14.11 -6.95 -8.17
C LEU A 484 13.51 -6.06 -9.27
N GLY A 485 14.08 -6.06 -10.48
CA GLY A 485 13.60 -5.27 -11.62
C GLY A 485 13.69 -3.74 -11.42
N MET A 486 14.72 -3.25 -10.73
CA MET A 486 14.89 -1.82 -10.44
C MET A 486 16.32 -1.32 -10.70
N SER A 487 16.50 0.01 -10.77
CA SER A 487 17.85 0.59 -10.85
C SER A 487 18.55 0.59 -9.48
N GLU A 488 19.89 0.55 -9.47
CA GLU A 488 20.68 0.57 -8.22
C GLU A 488 20.39 1.79 -7.32
N ASP A 489 20.22 2.95 -7.95
CA ASP A 489 19.92 4.21 -7.26
C ASP A 489 18.52 4.19 -6.65
N TYR A 490 17.55 3.64 -7.38
CA TYR A 490 16.18 3.51 -6.90
C TYR A 490 16.11 2.50 -5.75
N PHE A 491 16.81 1.36 -5.86
CA PHE A 491 16.96 0.39 -4.80
C PHE A 491 17.50 1.02 -3.52
N SER A 492 18.66 1.69 -3.62
CA SER A 492 19.34 2.24 -2.46
C SER A 492 18.51 3.32 -1.75
N ARG A 493 17.83 4.19 -2.51
CA ARG A 493 16.97 5.24 -1.95
C ARG A 493 15.72 4.64 -1.29
N THR A 494 15.04 3.74 -1.98
CA THR A 494 13.82 3.08 -1.50
C THR A 494 14.07 2.28 -0.23
N PHE A 495 15.13 1.46 -0.22
CA PHE A 495 15.50 0.65 0.93
C PHE A 495 15.86 1.51 2.15
N ASN A 496 16.63 2.58 1.95
CA ASN A 496 17.00 3.48 3.03
C ASN A 496 15.79 4.26 3.57
N LYS A 497 14.88 4.68 2.68
CA LYS A 497 13.64 5.36 3.12
C LYS A 497 12.72 4.41 3.90
N GLU A 498 12.61 3.14 3.52
CA GLU A 498 11.78 2.15 4.24
C GLU A 498 12.37 1.73 5.59
N LEU A 499 13.69 1.47 5.64
CA LEU A 499 14.35 0.85 6.80
C LEU A 499 15.18 1.82 7.65
N GLY A 500 15.44 3.04 7.18
CA GLY A 500 16.29 4.04 7.85
C GLY A 500 17.79 3.73 7.81
N ILE A 501 18.20 2.63 7.14
CA ILE A 501 19.60 2.22 7.00
C ILE A 501 19.90 1.75 5.59
N SER A 502 21.17 1.84 5.19
CA SER A 502 21.59 1.39 3.85
C SER A 502 21.51 -0.14 3.70
N PRO A 503 21.30 -0.66 2.47
CA PRO A 503 21.30 -2.09 2.19
C PRO A 503 22.54 -2.84 2.70
N TRP A 504 23.71 -2.23 2.62
CA TRP A 504 24.97 -2.84 3.07
C TRP A 504 25.13 -2.85 4.58
N ASP A 505 24.68 -1.79 5.25
CA ASP A 505 24.68 -1.77 6.71
C ASP A 505 23.71 -2.84 7.24
N TYR A 506 22.52 -2.94 6.63
CA TYR A 506 21.56 -4.01 6.90
C TYR A 506 22.18 -5.40 6.72
N LEU A 507 22.77 -5.67 5.54
CA LEU A 507 23.37 -6.98 5.25
C LEU A 507 24.49 -7.32 6.23
N ASN A 508 25.37 -6.38 6.54
CA ASN A 508 26.47 -6.60 7.47
C ASN A 508 25.97 -6.90 8.89
N ARG A 509 24.97 -6.15 9.38
CA ARG A 509 24.33 -6.42 10.67
C ARG A 509 23.64 -7.78 10.70
N TYR A 510 22.93 -8.13 9.63
CA TYR A 510 22.30 -9.45 9.50
C TYR A 510 23.35 -10.58 9.53
N ARG A 511 24.45 -10.46 8.77
CA ARG A 511 25.54 -11.46 8.78
C ARG A 511 26.19 -11.57 10.16
N VAL A 512 26.38 -10.46 10.87
CA VAL A 512 26.89 -10.47 12.25
C VAL A 512 25.92 -11.14 13.21
N ALA A 513 24.61 -10.92 13.08
CA ALA A 513 23.60 -11.61 13.87
C ALA A 513 23.67 -13.14 13.66
N GLN A 514 23.76 -13.59 12.41
CA GLN A 514 23.97 -15.00 12.08
C GLN A 514 25.29 -15.55 12.64
N ALA A 515 26.37 -14.76 12.58
CA ALA A 515 27.66 -15.15 13.15
C ALA A 515 27.61 -15.30 14.67
N LYS A 516 26.89 -14.42 15.38
CA LYS A 516 26.70 -14.53 16.84
C LYS A 516 26.02 -15.84 17.22
N SER A 517 24.95 -16.21 16.50
CA SER A 517 24.25 -17.48 16.70
C SER A 517 25.19 -18.68 16.48
N LEU A 518 25.98 -18.66 15.40
CA LEU A 518 26.96 -19.72 15.11
C LEU A 518 28.07 -19.81 16.16
N LEU A 519 28.57 -18.68 16.67
CA LEU A 519 29.60 -18.64 17.72
C LEU A 519 29.10 -19.21 19.06
N GLN A 520 27.80 -19.13 19.31
CA GLN A 520 27.18 -19.66 20.54
C GLN A 520 26.81 -21.14 20.42
N THR A 521 26.52 -21.61 19.21
CA THR A 521 25.98 -22.95 18.96
C THR A 521 27.01 -23.93 18.40
N THR A 522 28.15 -23.44 17.93
CA THR A 522 29.19 -24.26 17.30
C THR A 522 30.56 -24.00 17.89
N SER A 523 31.48 -24.95 17.72
CA SER A 523 32.90 -24.81 18.06
C SER A 523 33.76 -24.39 16.85
N ASP A 524 33.14 -23.85 15.79
CA ASP A 524 33.86 -23.44 14.58
C ASP A 524 34.77 -22.24 14.86
N SER A 525 35.90 -22.14 14.15
CA SER A 525 36.80 -20.99 14.28
C SER A 525 36.14 -19.71 13.75
N VAL A 526 36.54 -18.56 14.30
CA VAL A 526 36.04 -17.24 13.87
C VAL A 526 36.21 -17.03 12.36
N GLN A 527 37.32 -17.49 11.78
CA GLN A 527 37.57 -17.44 10.34
C GLN A 527 36.56 -18.29 9.55
N LYS A 528 36.27 -19.51 10.01
CA LYS A 528 35.31 -20.40 9.36
C LYS A 528 33.89 -19.84 9.44
N ILE A 529 33.51 -19.27 10.58
CA ILE A 529 32.21 -18.61 10.76
C ILE A 529 32.10 -17.38 9.86
N ALA A 530 33.15 -16.54 9.77
CA ALA A 530 33.18 -15.38 8.89
C ALA A 530 32.89 -15.76 7.42
N HIS A 531 33.53 -16.80 6.91
CA HIS A 531 33.27 -17.30 5.56
C HIS A 531 31.86 -17.85 5.41
N ARG A 532 31.38 -18.61 6.40
CA ARG A 532 30.04 -19.22 6.37
C ARG A 532 28.91 -18.19 6.31
N VAL A 533 29.10 -17.03 6.92
CA VAL A 533 28.12 -15.93 6.86
C VAL A 533 28.38 -14.94 5.71
N GLY A 534 29.33 -15.24 4.80
CA GLY A 534 29.55 -14.49 3.57
C GLY A 534 30.58 -13.37 3.62
N PHE A 535 31.45 -13.32 4.64
CA PHE A 535 32.63 -12.45 4.63
C PHE A 535 33.83 -13.17 3.98
N THR A 536 34.40 -12.56 2.94
CA THR A 536 35.60 -13.07 2.26
C THR A 536 36.90 -12.66 2.95
N ASP A 537 36.88 -11.55 3.71
CA ASP A 537 38.02 -11.05 4.48
C ASP A 537 37.75 -11.14 6.00
N PRO A 538 38.44 -12.04 6.72
CA PRO A 538 38.32 -12.16 8.19
C PRO A 538 38.71 -10.89 8.96
N ALA A 539 39.63 -10.07 8.44
CA ALA A 539 40.01 -8.81 9.08
C ALA A 539 38.90 -7.78 8.96
N TYR A 540 38.25 -7.68 7.79
CA TYR A 540 37.04 -6.90 7.61
C TYR A 540 35.89 -7.39 8.50
N PHE A 541 35.63 -8.71 8.54
CA PHE A 541 34.65 -9.30 9.45
C PHE A 541 34.90 -8.86 10.90
N SER A 542 36.14 -8.97 11.38
CA SER A 542 36.49 -8.62 12.76
C SER A 542 36.22 -7.14 13.07
N ARG A 543 36.52 -6.23 12.13
CA ARG A 543 36.20 -4.79 12.26
C ARG A 543 34.69 -4.55 12.31
N VAL A 544 33.93 -5.19 11.42
CA VAL A 544 32.47 -5.04 11.33
C VAL A 544 31.79 -5.63 12.57
N PHE A 545 32.21 -6.83 13.00
CA PHE A 545 31.71 -7.49 14.19
C PHE A 545 31.94 -6.64 15.44
N ARG A 546 33.16 -6.10 15.62
CA ARG A 546 33.48 -5.20 16.73
C ARG A 546 32.65 -3.92 16.68
N LYS A 547 32.50 -3.30 15.51
CA LYS A 547 31.68 -2.09 15.34
C LYS A 547 30.22 -2.31 15.79
N ILE A 548 29.64 -3.47 15.48
CA ILE A 548 28.23 -3.78 15.72
C ILE A 548 27.99 -4.32 17.14
N VAL A 549 28.90 -5.13 17.66
CA VAL A 549 28.73 -5.84 18.94
C VAL A 549 29.37 -5.10 20.13
N GLY A 550 30.39 -4.26 19.88
CA GLY A 550 31.19 -3.59 20.90
C GLY A 550 32.53 -4.27 21.11
#